data_AF-A0A2S7TWR9-F1
#
_entry.id   AF-A0A2S7TWR9-F1
#
_cell.length_a   1.000
_cell.length_b   1.000
_cell.length_c   1.000
_cell.angle_alpha   90.00
_cell.angle_beta   90.00
_cell.angle_gamma   90.00
#
_symmetry.space_group_name_H-M   'P 1'
#
loop_
_entity.id
_entity.type
_entity.pdbx_description
1 polymer ?
#
loop_
_entity_poly.entity_id
_entity_poly.type
_entity_poly.pdbx_seq_one_letter_code
_entity_poly.pdbx_strand_id
1 'polypeptide(L)'
;MIRGLSPENPGKSSWPLLVPDWDTCYYAAIWIAGSQAQKIINDLQQDHQLDAKPLIHGASLLTPKLGVIRIISPTSILPKNALTHFRAIIQQHLPQLKMTFRKL
;
A
#
# COMPACT_ATOMS: atom_id res chain seq x y z
N MET A 1 27.87 6.59 0.89
CA MET A 1 27.38 5.35 1.55
C MET A 1 26.28 5.76 2.52
N ILE A 2 25.03 5.82 2.04
CA ILE A 2 23.88 6.26 2.84
C ILE A 2 23.12 5.01 3.29
N ARG A 3 23.23 4.67 4.57
CA ARG A 3 22.55 3.55 5.21
C ARG A 3 21.06 3.89 5.32
N GLY A 4 20.21 3.24 4.54
CA GLY A 4 18.76 3.37 4.69
C GLY A 4 17.93 2.63 3.65
N LEU A 5 18.52 2.29 2.49
CA LEU A 5 17.83 1.56 1.44
C LEU A 5 18.60 0.28 1.14
N SER A 6 18.44 -0.71 2.02
CA SER A 6 18.91 -2.07 1.78
C SER A 6 17.69 -2.91 1.42
N PRO A 7 17.47 -3.26 0.14
CA PRO A 7 16.44 -4.22 -0.25
C PRO A 7 16.69 -5.62 0.38
N GLU A 8 17.91 -5.86 0.88
CA GLU A 8 18.32 -7.09 1.56
C GLU A 8 17.82 -7.31 3.01
N ASN A 9 16.92 -6.49 3.56
CA ASN A 9 16.43 -6.71 4.94
C ASN A 9 14.92 -6.42 5.15
N PRO A 10 14.03 -7.33 4.72
CA PRO A 10 12.58 -7.17 4.90
C PRO A 10 12.10 -7.18 6.36
N GLY A 11 12.99 -7.45 7.33
CA GLY A 11 12.67 -7.51 8.77
C GLY A 11 12.79 -6.20 9.56
N LYS A 12 13.33 -5.13 8.98
CA LYS A 12 13.36 -3.81 9.64
C LYS A 12 12.08 -3.04 9.31
N SER A 13 11.11 -3.15 10.21
CA SER A 13 9.76 -2.58 10.15
C SER A 13 9.69 -1.04 10.25
N SER A 14 10.72 -0.30 9.85
CA SER A 14 10.68 1.16 9.80
C SER A 14 10.35 1.60 8.37
N TRP A 15 9.07 1.86 8.11
CA TRP A 15 8.67 2.58 6.89
C TRP A 15 9.30 3.97 6.90
N PRO A 16 9.87 4.44 5.77
CA PRO A 16 10.62 5.69 5.77
C PRO A 16 9.66 6.86 6.02
N LEU A 17 9.77 7.48 7.20
CA LEU A 17 9.14 8.78 7.48
C LEU A 17 9.83 9.92 6.71
N LEU A 18 11.04 9.67 6.22
CA LEU A 18 11.83 10.57 5.39
C LEU A 18 12.19 9.86 4.09
N VAL A 19 11.64 10.34 2.99
CA VAL A 19 12.00 9.88 1.64
C VAL A 19 12.94 10.93 1.05
N PRO A 20 14.16 10.57 0.65
CA PRO A 20 15.06 11.51 -0.03
C PRO A 20 14.35 12.18 -1.21
N ASP A 21 14.67 13.45 -1.44
CA ASP A 21 14.17 14.26 -2.56
C ASP A 21 12.67 14.62 -2.50
N TRP A 22 11.95 14.33 -1.41
CA TRP A 22 10.56 14.75 -1.21
C TRP A 22 10.44 15.83 -0.13
N ASP A 23 9.94 17.01 -0.50
CA ASP A 23 9.66 18.11 0.44
C ASP A 23 8.51 17.79 1.42
N THR A 24 7.60 16.90 1.01
CA THR A 24 6.46 16.45 1.81
C THR A 24 6.20 14.98 1.53
N CYS A 25 5.85 14.21 2.56
CA CYS A 25 5.50 12.80 2.43
C CYS A 25 4.06 12.58 2.89
N TYR A 26 3.19 12.22 1.96
CA TYR A 26 1.82 11.80 2.26
C TYR A 26 1.79 10.30 2.45
N TYR A 27 1.10 9.85 3.50
CA TYR A 27 0.95 8.44 3.82
C TYR A 27 -0.52 8.03 3.71
N ALA A 28 -0.76 6.85 3.13
CA ALA A 28 -2.06 6.20 3.16
C ALA A 28 -1.89 4.70 3.46
N ALA A 29 -2.88 4.14 4.15
CA ALA A 29 -2.95 2.71 4.43
C ALA A 29 -4.35 2.18 4.10
N ILE A 30 -4.40 0.98 3.52
CA ILE A 30 -5.62 0.23 3.25
C ILE A 30 -5.53 -1.07 4.02
N TRP A 31 -6.49 -1.31 4.89
CA TRP A 31 -6.57 -2.53 5.69
C TRP A 31 -7.56 -3.49 5.05
N ILE A 32 -7.13 -4.73 4.85
CA ILE A 32 -7.95 -5.79 4.27
C ILE A 32 -8.12 -6.86 5.33
N ALA A 33 -9.32 -6.97 5.87
CA ALA A 33 -9.67 -7.97 6.86
C ALA A 33 -10.57 -9.05 6.26
N GLY A 34 -10.38 -10.30 6.70
CA GLY A 34 -11.21 -11.44 6.33
C GLY A 34 -10.45 -12.57 5.64
N SER A 35 -11.17 -13.64 5.31
CA SER A 35 -10.61 -14.86 4.70
C SER A 35 -9.95 -14.63 3.34
N GLN A 36 -10.31 -13.55 2.64
CA GLN A 36 -9.74 -13.21 1.33
C GLN A 36 -8.44 -12.39 1.42
N ALA A 37 -8.01 -11.97 2.62
CA ALA A 37 -6.88 -11.07 2.79
C ALA A 37 -5.59 -11.60 2.14
N GLN A 38 -5.26 -12.89 2.35
CA GLN A 38 -4.09 -13.53 1.73
C GLN A 38 -4.11 -13.43 0.21
N LYS A 39 -5.23 -13.78 -0.41
CA LYS A 39 -5.36 -13.81 -1.87
C LYS A 39 -5.20 -12.42 -2.46
N ILE A 40 -5.90 -11.44 -1.88
CA ILE A 40 -5.84 -10.04 -2.31
C ILE A 40 -4.40 -9.49 -2.17
N ILE A 41 -3.72 -9.77 -1.05
CA ILE A 41 -2.34 -9.31 -0.84
C ILE A 41 -1.39 -9.94 -1.86
N ASN A 42 -1.54 -11.22 -2.17
CA ASN A 42 -0.70 -11.89 -3.17
C ASN A 42 -0.87 -11.25 -4.56
N ASP A 43 -2.11 -10.97 -4.97
CA ASP A 43 -2.40 -10.33 -6.26
C ASP A 43 -1.78 -8.91 -6.31
N LEU A 44 -1.87 -8.16 -5.22
CA LEU A 44 -1.30 -6.82 -5.10
C LEU A 44 0.24 -6.80 -5.04
N GLN A 45 0.87 -7.88 -4.57
CA GLN A 45 2.32 -8.01 -4.58
C GLN A 45 2.88 -8.29 -5.98
N GLN A 46 2.03 -8.78 -6.89
CA GLN A 46 2.37 -9.05 -8.30
C GLN A 46 1.97 -7.91 -9.23
N ASP A 47 1.30 -6.88 -8.71
CA ASP A 47 0.84 -5.73 -9.47
C ASP A 47 1.93 -4.66 -9.59
N HIS A 48 2.36 -4.41 -10.83
CA HIS A 48 3.41 -3.45 -11.19
C HIS A 48 2.87 -2.21 -11.91
N GLN A 49 1.54 -2.04 -11.99
CA GLN A 49 0.92 -0.99 -12.81
C GLN A 49 1.21 0.43 -12.27
N LEU A 50 1.62 0.56 -11.02
CA LEU A 50 1.88 1.84 -10.37
C LEU A 50 3.38 2.20 -10.26
N ASP A 51 4.29 1.32 -10.69
CA ASP A 51 5.75 1.48 -10.53
C ASP A 51 6.33 2.67 -11.30
N ALA A 52 5.63 3.16 -12.33
CA ALA A 52 6.07 4.30 -13.15
C ALA A 52 5.76 5.68 -12.52
N LYS A 53 5.09 5.73 -11.37
CA LYS A 53 4.67 6.98 -10.72
C LYS A 53 5.64 7.34 -9.59
N PRO A 54 5.78 8.63 -9.21
CA PRO A 54 6.55 9.03 -8.04
C PRO A 54 5.77 8.69 -6.77
N LEU A 55 5.49 7.41 -6.54
CA LEU A 55 4.83 6.88 -5.36
C LEU A 55 5.51 5.55 -5.02
N ILE A 56 5.59 5.24 -3.73
CA ILE A 56 6.10 3.95 -3.26
C ILE A 56 4.94 3.25 -2.57
N HIS A 57 4.74 1.98 -2.90
CA HIS A 57 3.71 1.17 -2.26
C HIS A 57 4.25 -0.21 -1.89
N GLY A 58 3.56 -0.87 -0.97
CA GLY A 58 3.85 -2.23 -0.58
C GLY A 58 2.62 -2.88 0.02
N ALA A 59 2.38 -4.13 -0.35
CA ALA A 59 1.34 -4.98 0.22
C ALA A 59 1.99 -6.04 1.11
N SER A 60 1.45 -6.24 2.31
CA SER A 60 1.97 -7.24 3.24
C SER A 60 0.84 -7.87 4.02
N LEU A 61 1.00 -9.16 4.30
CA LEU A 61 0.14 -9.88 5.21
C LEU A 61 0.67 -9.73 6.64
N LEU A 62 -0.21 -9.39 7.58
CA LEU A 62 0.10 -9.32 9.00
C LEU A 62 -0.34 -10.59 9.73
N THR A 63 -1.48 -11.16 9.31
CA THR A 63 -1.99 -12.46 9.75
C THR A 63 -2.75 -13.11 8.58
N PRO A 64 -3.06 -14.41 8.60
CA PRO A 64 -3.83 -15.06 7.53
C PRO A 64 -5.16 -14.38 7.15
N LYS A 65 -5.73 -13.55 8.04
CA LYS A 65 -6.99 -12.82 7.83
C LYS A 65 -6.84 -11.30 7.86
N LEU A 66 -5.61 -10.77 7.89
CA LEU A 66 -5.34 -9.34 7.94
C LEU A 66 -4.16 -8.96 7.06
N GLY A 67 -4.42 -8.19 6.02
CA GLY A 67 -3.44 -7.59 5.13
C GLY A 67 -3.45 -6.07 5.23
N VAL A 68 -2.34 -5.45 4.83
CA VAL A 68 -2.22 -4.00 4.73
C VAL A 68 -1.51 -3.62 3.45
N ILE A 69 -2.03 -2.60 2.77
CA ILE A 69 -1.37 -1.90 1.68
C ILE A 69 -0.92 -0.56 2.25
N ARG A 70 0.35 -0.21 2.09
CA ARG A 70 0.89 1.09 2.48
C ARG A 70 1.33 1.82 1.24
N ILE A 71 1.09 3.12 1.22
CA ILE A 71 1.37 4.02 0.10
C ILE A 71 2.01 5.26 0.68
N ILE A 72 3.11 5.70 0.08
CA ILE A 72 3.71 7.00 0.31
C ILE A 72 3.89 7.76 -1.00
N SER A 73 3.73 9.07 -0.97
CA SER A 73 3.86 9.93 -2.15
C SER A 73 4.29 11.36 -1.81
N PRO A 74 4.87 12.09 -2.76
CA PRO A 74 5.22 13.50 -2.58
C PRO A 74 4.01 14.44 -2.68
N THR A 75 2.88 13.95 -3.20
CA THR A 75 1.64 14.74 -3.36
C THR A 75 0.41 13.97 -2.88
N SER A 76 -0.59 14.68 -2.33
CA SER A 76 -1.82 14.10 -1.78
C SER A 76 -2.76 13.48 -2.82
N ILE A 77 -2.56 13.79 -4.11
CA ILE A 77 -3.40 13.27 -5.21
C ILE A 77 -3.00 11.86 -5.65
N LEU A 78 -1.72 11.50 -5.52
CA LEU A 78 -1.22 10.19 -5.94
C LEU A 78 -1.80 9.02 -5.12
N PRO A 79 -1.93 9.10 -3.78
CA PRO A 79 -2.58 8.06 -2.99
C PRO A 79 -4.04 7.89 -3.38
N LYS A 80 -4.74 8.97 -3.73
CA LYS A 80 -6.13 8.90 -4.22
C LYS A 80 -6.23 8.09 -5.51
N ASN A 81 -5.30 8.27 -6.44
CA ASN A 81 -5.27 7.52 -7.70
C ASN A 81 -4.90 6.04 -7.46
N ALA A 82 -3.91 5.79 -6.60
CA ALA A 82 -3.51 4.43 -6.21
C ALA A 82 -4.66 3.69 -5.48
N LEU A 83 -5.41 4.39 -4.62
CA LEU A 83 -6.59 3.86 -3.93
C LEU A 83 -7.66 3.36 -4.91
N THR A 84 -7.93 4.10 -5.99
CA THR A 84 -8.89 3.67 -7.02
C THR A 84 -8.44 2.37 -7.70
N HIS A 85 -7.16 2.27 -8.03
CA HIS A 85 -6.57 1.07 -8.62
C HIS A 85 -6.65 -0.15 -7.69
N PHE A 86 -6.13 -0.01 -6.47
CA PHE A 86 -6.18 -1.10 -5.48
C PHE A 86 -7.60 -1.52 -5.14
N ARG A 87 -8.55 -0.58 -5.14
CA ARG A 87 -9.96 -0.89 -4.94
C ARG A 87 -10.49 -1.83 -6.02
N ALA A 88 -10.11 -1.64 -7.28
CA ALA A 88 -10.55 -2.52 -8.36
C ALA A 88 -10.09 -3.97 -8.12
N ILE A 89 -8.85 -4.17 -7.69
CA ILE A 89 -8.29 -5.48 -7.34
C ILE A 89 -9.01 -6.07 -6.11
N ILE A 90 -9.18 -5.29 -5.05
CA ILE A 90 -9.87 -5.73 -3.82
C ILE A 90 -11.31 -6.19 -4.14
N GLN A 91 -12.02 -5.45 -5.00
CA GLN A 91 -13.41 -5.74 -5.35
C GLN A 91 -13.59 -7.04 -6.15
N GLN A 92 -12.56 -7.52 -6.84
CA GLN A 92 -12.60 -8.83 -7.52
C GLN A 92 -12.81 -9.98 -6.51
N HIS A 93 -12.31 -9.84 -5.29
CA HIS A 93 -12.42 -10.86 -4.24
C HIS A 93 -13.44 -10.53 -3.17
N LEU A 94 -13.88 -9.27 -3.10
CA LEU A 94 -14.88 -8.78 -2.14
C LEU A 94 -15.98 -7.98 -2.88
N PRO A 95 -16.83 -8.63 -3.69
CA PRO A 95 -17.80 -7.94 -4.53
C PRO A 95 -18.88 -7.19 -3.73
N GLN A 96 -19.13 -7.60 -2.47
CA GLN A 96 -20.09 -6.95 -1.57
C GLN A 96 -19.49 -5.81 -0.73
N LEU A 97 -18.21 -5.45 -0.95
CA LEU A 97 -17.54 -4.44 -0.13
C LEU A 97 -18.11 -3.03 -0.41
N LYS A 98 -19.04 -2.59 0.45
CA LYS A 98 -19.37 -1.15 0.58
C LYS A 98 -18.26 -0.47 1.38
N MET A 99 -17.25 0.06 0.69
CA MET A 99 -16.26 0.93 1.33
C MET A 99 -16.92 2.24 1.77
N THR A 100 -17.11 2.41 3.07
CA THR A 100 -17.51 3.69 3.67
C THR A 100 -16.24 4.42 4.14
N PHE A 101 -15.98 5.59 3.56
CA PHE A 101 -14.95 6.48 4.08
C PHE A 101 -15.51 7.16 5.32
N ARG A 102 -15.05 6.76 6.51
CA ARG A 102 -15.25 7.58 7.71
C ARG A 102 -14.27 8.74 7.66
N LYS A 103 -14.80 9.95 7.63
CA LYS A 103 -14.03 11.17 7.91
C LYS A 103 -13.77 11.17 9.42
N LEU A 104 -12.50 11.10 9.82
CA LEU A 104 -12.08 11.34 11.20
C LEU A 104 -11.98 12.85 11.43
#